data_AF-V5HBJ4-F1
#
_entry.id   AF-V5HBJ4-F1
#
_cell.length_a   1.000
_cell.length_b   1.000
_cell.length_c   1.000
_cell.angle_alpha   90.00
_cell.angle_beta   90.00
_cell.angle_gamma   90.00
#
_symmetry.space_group_name_H-M   'P 1'
#
loop_
_entity.id
_entity.type
_entity.pdbx_description
1 polymer ?
#
loop_
_entity_poly.entity_id
_entity_poly.type
_entity_poly.pdbx_seq_one_letter_code
_entity_poly.pdbx_strand_id
1 'polypeptide(L)'
;MVLLKKYSYMTAINFFLFGCSSSMVALASFVTFVLISDNHILDPSTAFVSMALFECMQYPMSWIPDFISNLVQTGVSFMRIRKFLLSSEVKECSAGRQLKKGDAVSVKNVTLFWLSHRAP
;
A
#
# COMPACT_ATOMS: atom_id res chain seq x y z
N MET A 1 -0.13 -12.00 -21.39
CA MET A 1 -0.07 -10.71 -22.12
C MET A 1 -1.39 -9.95 -22.13
N VAL A 2 -2.55 -10.62 -22.35
CA VAL A 2 -3.87 -9.97 -22.42
C VAL A 2 -4.27 -9.23 -21.13
N LEU A 3 -3.92 -9.76 -19.95
CA LEU A 3 -4.23 -9.13 -18.66
C LEU A 3 -3.52 -7.78 -18.48
N LEU A 4 -2.22 -7.73 -18.84
CA LEU A 4 -1.41 -6.50 -18.75
C LEU A 4 -1.92 -5.43 -19.73
N LYS A 5 -2.33 -5.85 -20.94
CA LYS A 5 -2.92 -4.97 -21.94
C LYS A 5 -4.27 -4.40 -21.47
N LYS A 6 -5.11 -5.23 -20.85
CA LYS A 6 -6.38 -4.81 -20.25
C LYS A 6 -6.17 -3.85 -19.07
N TYR A 7 -5.18 -4.13 -18.21
CA TYR A 7 -4.80 -3.24 -17.12
C TYR A 7 -4.33 -1.89 -17.65
N SER A 8 -3.40 -1.88 -18.61
CA SER A 8 -2.90 -0.67 -19.25
C SER A 8 -4.02 0.18 -19.85
N TYR A 9 -5.00 -0.44 -20.51
CA TYR A 9 -6.17 0.27 -21.05
C TYR A 9 -7.06 0.87 -19.95
N MET A 10 -7.32 0.12 -18.86
CA MET A 10 -8.07 0.63 -17.70
C MET A 10 -7.36 1.81 -17.05
N THR A 11 -6.04 1.72 -16.86
CA THR A 11 -5.22 2.77 -16.27
C THR A 11 -5.21 4.01 -17.16
N ALA A 12 -5.08 3.85 -18.48
CA ALA A 12 -5.12 4.97 -19.43
C ALA A 12 -6.47 5.72 -19.40
N ILE A 13 -7.58 4.98 -19.37
CA ILE A 13 -8.92 5.57 -19.22
C ILE A 13 -9.03 6.30 -17.88
N ASN A 14 -8.53 5.71 -16.81
CA ASN A 14 -8.61 6.29 -15.48
C ASN A 14 -7.83 7.63 -15.41
N PHE A 15 -6.60 7.67 -15.92
CA PHE A 15 -5.83 8.91 -16.03
C PHE A 15 -6.55 9.98 -16.87
N PHE A 16 -7.16 9.58 -17.98
CA PHE A 16 -7.92 10.50 -18.84
C PHE A 16 -9.14 11.07 -18.10
N LEU A 17 -9.93 10.21 -17.44
CA LEU A 17 -11.08 10.64 -16.66
C LEU A 17 -10.67 11.54 -15.49
N PHE A 18 -9.56 11.23 -14.81
CA PHE A 18 -9.08 12.04 -13.70
C PHE A 18 -8.61 13.43 -14.16
N GLY A 19 -7.84 13.48 -15.27
CA GLY A 19 -7.41 14.76 -15.86
C GLY A 19 -8.57 15.61 -16.38
N CYS A 20 -9.58 14.98 -16.98
CA CYS A 20 -10.77 15.67 -17.48
C CYS A 20 -11.75 16.07 -16.36
N SER A 21 -11.80 15.30 -15.26
CA SER A 21 -12.68 15.58 -14.11
C SER A 21 -12.40 16.96 -13.53
N SER A 22 -11.13 17.34 -13.34
CA SER A 22 -10.77 18.68 -12.82
C SER A 22 -11.27 19.83 -13.68
N SER A 23 -11.00 19.77 -14.98
CA SER A 23 -11.40 20.81 -15.91
C SER A 23 -12.92 20.88 -16.08
N MET A 24 -13.60 19.73 -16.06
CA MET A 24 -15.07 19.67 -16.16
C MET A 24 -15.77 20.19 -14.90
N VAL A 25 -15.22 19.91 -13.71
CA VAL A 25 -15.73 20.43 -12.43
C VAL A 25 -15.52 21.95 -12.33
N ALA A 26 -14.36 22.46 -12.74
CA ALA A 26 -14.10 23.89 -12.79
C ALA A 26 -15.06 24.59 -13.78
N LEU A 27 -15.23 24.02 -14.98
CA LEU A 27 -16.17 24.54 -15.99
C LEU A 27 -17.61 24.58 -15.45
N ALA A 28 -18.08 23.48 -14.85
CA ALA A 28 -19.43 23.43 -14.27
C ALA A 28 -19.64 24.47 -13.16
N SER A 29 -18.62 24.70 -12.32
CA SER A 29 -18.65 25.71 -11.26
C SER A 29 -18.73 27.13 -11.83
N PHE A 30 -17.96 27.43 -12.89
CA PHE A 30 -18.04 28.73 -13.57
C PHE A 30 -19.36 28.92 -14.30
N VAL A 31 -19.85 27.90 -15.01
CA VAL A 31 -21.13 27.95 -15.73
C VAL A 31 -22.30 28.18 -14.77
N THR A 32 -22.33 27.47 -13.64
CA THR A 32 -23.36 27.68 -12.61
C THR A 32 -23.26 29.05 -11.95
N PHE A 33 -22.05 29.55 -11.71
CA PHE A 33 -21.83 30.90 -11.19
C PHE A 33 -22.34 31.99 -12.15
N VAL A 34 -22.09 31.85 -13.46
CA VAL A 34 -22.59 32.77 -14.51
C VAL A 34 -24.12 32.74 -14.59
N LEU A 35 -24.72 31.55 -14.59
CA LEU A 35 -26.17 31.38 -14.77
C LEU A 35 -26.99 31.93 -13.58
N ILE A 36 -26.40 32.02 -12.39
CA ILE A 36 -27.09 32.44 -11.16
C ILE A 36 -26.92 33.94 -10.88
N SER A 37 -25.84 34.58 -11.35
CA SER A 37 -25.54 35.97 -11.00
C SER A 37 -25.73 36.95 -12.16
N ASP A 38 -26.87 37.64 -12.18
CA ASP A 38 -27.11 38.77 -13.10
C ASP A 38 -26.19 39.98 -12.83
N ASN A 39 -25.55 40.05 -11.65
CA ASN A 39 -24.76 41.21 -11.19
C ASN A 39 -23.26 40.94 -10.95
N HIS A 40 -22.76 39.72 -11.11
CA HIS A 40 -21.36 39.38 -10.85
C HIS A 40 -20.67 38.88 -12.11
N ILE A 41 -20.06 39.82 -12.84
CA ILE A 41 -19.10 39.53 -13.90
C ILE A 41 -18.00 38.63 -13.32
N LEU A 42 -17.66 37.52 -13.99
CA LEU A 42 -16.53 36.68 -13.59
C LEU A 42 -15.26 37.54 -13.53
N ASP A 43 -14.84 37.90 -12.32
CA ASP A 43 -13.55 38.54 -12.13
C ASP A 43 -12.46 37.48 -12.31
N PRO A 44 -11.50 37.66 -13.24
CA PRO A 44 -10.42 36.70 -13.47
C PRO A 44 -9.68 36.34 -12.18
N SER A 45 -9.55 37.26 -11.22
CA SER A 45 -8.91 36.99 -9.92
C SER A 45 -9.60 35.84 -9.17
N THR A 46 -10.93 35.80 -9.16
CA THR A 46 -11.70 34.75 -8.48
C THR A 46 -11.67 33.43 -9.27
N ALA A 47 -11.69 33.52 -10.60
CA ALA A 47 -11.60 32.35 -11.47
C ALA A 47 -10.25 31.63 -11.36
N PHE A 48 -9.13 32.36 -11.39
CA PHE A 48 -7.80 31.76 -11.26
C PHE A 48 -7.56 31.20 -9.85
N VAL A 49 -8.01 31.89 -8.79
CA VAL A 49 -7.86 31.40 -7.41
C VAL A 49 -8.68 30.13 -7.18
N SER A 50 -9.92 30.07 -7.66
CA SER A 50 -10.77 28.88 -7.53
C SER A 50 -10.26 27.70 -8.36
N MET A 51 -9.73 27.93 -9.57
CA MET A 51 -9.09 26.90 -10.38
C MET A 51 -7.89 26.28 -9.65
N ALA A 52 -7.01 27.11 -9.06
CA ALA A 52 -5.88 26.64 -8.27
C ALA A 52 -6.33 25.85 -7.01
N LEU A 53 -7.40 26.30 -6.33
CA LEU A 53 -7.98 25.58 -5.18
C LEU A 53 -8.51 24.20 -5.57
N PHE A 54 -9.22 24.09 -6.70
CA PHE A 54 -9.72 22.81 -7.18
C PHE A 54 -8.58 21.85 -7.55
N GLU A 55 -7.53 22.33 -8.20
CA GLU A 55 -6.34 21.54 -8.49
C GLU A 55 -5.64 21.08 -7.21
N CYS A 56 -5.44 21.96 -6.24
CA CYS A 56 -4.85 21.62 -4.94
C CYS A 56 -5.67 20.58 -4.15
N MET A 57 -7.01 20.63 -4.23
CA MET A 57 -7.89 19.71 -3.51
C MET A 57 -7.91 18.30 -4.13
N GLN A 58 -7.66 18.16 -5.43
CA GLN A 58 -7.68 16.85 -6.08
C GLN A 58 -6.45 16.00 -5.75
N TYR A 59 -5.29 16.60 -5.58
CA TYR A 59 -4.07 15.87 -5.17
C TYR A 59 -4.25 15.03 -3.90
N PRO A 60 -4.72 15.55 -2.76
CA PRO A 60 -4.95 14.71 -1.58
C PRO A 60 -6.04 13.67 -1.83
N MET A 61 -7.05 13.97 -2.66
CA MET A 61 -8.13 13.04 -2.96
C MET A 61 -7.66 11.82 -3.76
N SER A 62 -6.66 11.97 -4.64
CA SER A 62 -6.02 10.84 -5.32
C SER A 62 -5.05 10.06 -4.42
N TRP A 63 -4.41 10.73 -3.45
CA TRP A 63 -3.37 10.11 -2.62
C TRP A 63 -3.94 9.35 -1.41
N ILE A 64 -5.13 9.71 -0.92
CA ILE A 64 -5.79 9.02 0.21
C ILE A 64 -5.99 7.52 -0.06
N PRO A 65 -6.53 7.07 -1.20
CA PRO A 65 -6.71 5.64 -1.49
C PRO A 65 -5.38 4.87 -1.53
N ASP A 66 -4.36 5.47 -2.14
CA ASP A 66 -3.03 4.87 -2.21
C ASP A 66 -2.39 4.78 -0.83
N PHE A 67 -2.55 5.82 -0.01
CA PHE A 67 -2.07 5.82 1.36
C PHE A 67 -2.72 4.71 2.21
N ILE A 68 -4.04 4.52 2.10
CA ILE A 68 -4.76 3.44 2.78
C ILE A 68 -4.21 2.07 2.34
N SER A 69 -4.00 1.88 1.04
CA SER A 69 -3.45 0.63 0.51
C SER A 69 -2.04 0.34 1.06
N ASN A 70 -1.19 1.37 1.13
CA ASN A 70 0.14 1.29 1.71
C ASN A 70 0.10 0.97 3.21
N LEU A 71 -0.86 1.52 3.97
CA LEU A 71 -1.04 1.18 5.38
C LEU A 71 -1.40 -0.30 5.58
N VAL A 72 -2.30 -0.84 4.76
CA VAL A 72 -2.67 -2.27 4.82
C VAL A 72 -1.46 -3.16 4.52
N GLN A 73 -0.70 -2.83 3.47
CA GLN A 73 0.51 -3.57 3.10
C GLN A 73 1.60 -3.48 4.18
N THR A 74 1.74 -2.32 4.81
CA THR A 74 2.65 -2.11 5.94
C THR A 74 2.24 -2.97 7.13
N GLY A 75 0.95 -3.05 7.44
CA GLY A 75 0.42 -3.92 8.50
C GLY A 75 0.74 -5.41 8.27
N VAL A 76 0.56 -5.91 7.04
CA VAL A 76 0.94 -7.29 6.68
C VAL A 76 2.46 -7.49 6.79
N SER A 77 3.26 -6.50 6.39
CA SER A 77 4.72 -6.56 6.50
C SER A 77 5.18 -6.63 7.95
N PHE A 78 4.60 -5.82 8.83
CA PHE A 78 4.85 -5.89 10.28
C PHE A 78 4.46 -7.25 10.85
N MET A 79 3.35 -7.83 10.43
CA MET A 79 2.94 -9.16 10.87
C MET A 79 3.97 -10.24 10.49
N ARG A 80 4.56 -10.15 9.30
CA ARG A 80 5.63 -11.07 8.86
C ARG A 80 6.88 -10.93 9.70
N ILE A 81 7.32 -9.70 9.95
CA ILE A 81 8.49 -9.41 10.81
C ILE A 81 8.24 -9.96 12.22
N ARG A 82 7.07 -9.69 12.78
CA ARG A 82 6.67 -10.22 14.09
C ARG A 82 6.70 -11.76 14.11
N LYS A 83 6.18 -12.42 13.07
CA LYS A 83 6.20 -13.90 12.97
C LYS A 83 7.62 -14.46 12.91
N PHE A 84 8.53 -13.77 12.22
CA PHE A 84 9.94 -14.15 12.15
C PHE A 84 10.63 -14.00 13.51
N LEU A 85 10.49 -12.83 14.15
CA LEU A 85 11.11 -12.56 15.45
C LEU A 85 10.57 -13.43 16.59
N LEU A 86 9.31 -13.86 16.51
CA LEU A 86 8.69 -14.77 17.48
C LEU A 86 8.80 -16.25 17.07
N SER A 87 9.53 -16.57 16.00
CA SER A 87 9.73 -17.96 15.61
C SER A 87 10.61 -18.66 16.64
N SER A 88 10.30 -19.93 16.94
CA SER A 88 11.09 -20.70 17.90
C SER A 88 12.48 -20.91 17.34
N GLU A 89 13.49 -20.33 17.96
CA GLU A 89 14.88 -20.60 17.63
C GLU A 89 15.28 -22.01 18.07
N VAL A 90 16.15 -22.65 17.29
CA VAL A 90 16.74 -23.94 17.65
C VAL A 90 17.69 -23.70 18.82
N LYS A 91 17.37 -24.26 19.99
CA LYS A 91 18.18 -24.09 21.21
C LYS A 91 19.61 -24.59 20.97
N GLU A 92 20.60 -23.73 21.24
CA GLU A 92 22.03 -24.06 21.11
C GLU A 92 22.47 -25.24 22.01
N CYS A 93 21.69 -25.57 23.04
CA CYS A 93 21.95 -26.68 23.96
C CYS A 93 21.52 -28.07 23.44
N SER A 94 21.04 -28.18 22.20
CA SER A 94 20.58 -29.47 21.62
C SER A 94 21.72 -30.49 21.45
N ALA A 95 22.94 -30.01 21.26
CA ALA A 95 24.14 -30.83 21.16
C ALA A 95 24.99 -30.63 22.43
N GLY A 96 25.13 -31.67 23.25
CA GLY A 96 26.02 -31.63 24.40
C GLY A 96 27.46 -31.38 23.96
N ARG A 97 28.04 -30.23 24.33
CA ARG A 97 29.43 -29.86 23.99
C ARG A 97 30.50 -30.66 24.74
N GLN A 98 30.12 -31.66 25.55
CA GLN A 98 31.06 -32.49 26.30
C GLN A 98 31.30 -33.83 25.58
N LEU A 99 32.37 -33.84 24.77
CA LEU A 99 32.90 -35.05 24.15
C LEU A 99 33.82 -35.77 25.14
N LYS A 100 33.74 -37.11 25.22
CA LYS A 100 34.76 -37.91 25.92
C LYS A 100 36.07 -37.84 25.11
N LYS A 101 37.22 -37.74 25.79
CA LYS A 101 38.55 -37.70 25.15
C LYS A 101 38.71 -38.89 24.18
N GLY A 102 38.77 -38.59 22.87
CA GLY A 102 38.93 -39.58 21.80
C GLY A 102 37.81 -39.60 20.75
N ASP A 103 36.62 -39.07 21.06
CA ASP A 103 35.47 -39.09 20.15
C ASP A 103 35.24 -37.72 19.49
N ALA A 104 35.06 -37.68 18.17
CA ALA A 104 34.74 -36.46 17.42
C ALA A 104 33.24 -36.09 17.46
N VAL A 105 32.35 -37.08 17.43
CA VAL A 105 30.88 -36.93 17.52
C VAL A 105 30.30 -38.17 18.21
N SER A 106 29.42 -38.01 19.20
CA SER A 106 28.69 -39.13 19.84
C SER A 106 27.19 -38.86 19.86
N VAL A 107 26.42 -39.75 19.23
CA VAL A 107 24.96 -39.67 19.13
C VAL A 107 24.39 -40.91 19.84
N LYS A 108 23.56 -40.72 20.88
CA LYS A 108 22.95 -41.83 21.63
C LYS A 108 21.44 -41.63 21.78
N ASN A 109 20.66 -42.61 21.33
CA ASN A 109 19.19 -42.64 21.42
C ASN A 109 18.52 -41.31 21.05
N VAL A 110 18.98 -40.67 19.97
CA VAL A 110 18.39 -39.40 19.50
C VAL A 110 17.31 -39.70 18.47
N THR A 111 16.12 -39.14 18.67
CA THR A 111 15.05 -39.16 17.68
C THR A 111 14.86 -37.75 17.14
N LEU A 112 15.07 -37.57 15.83
CA LEU A 112 15.00 -36.27 15.15
C LEU A 112 13.81 -36.24 14.21
N PHE A 113 13.00 -35.19 14.30
CA PHE A 113 11.88 -34.95 13.41
C PHE A 113 11.89 -33.49 12.96
N TRP A 114 11.73 -33.27 11.66
CA TRP A 114 11.69 -31.92 11.06
C TRP A 114 10.37 -31.19 11.31
N LEU A 115 9.29 -31.94 11.52
CA LEU A 115 7.96 -31.42 11.76
C LEU A 115 7.66 -31.55 13.25
N SER A 116 7.74 -30.45 13.98
CA SER A 116 7.12 -30.36 15.29
C SER A 116 5.60 -30.48 15.08
N HIS A 117 5.05 -31.65 15.39
CA HIS A 117 3.62 -31.92 15.35
C HIS A 117 2.90 -30.96 16.31
N ARG A 118 2.32 -29.90 15.75
CA ARG A 118 1.39 -29.03 16.46
C ARG A 118 0.02 -29.70 16.40
N ALA A 119 -0.30 -30.46 17.43
CA ALA A 119 -1.68 -30.79 17.79
C ALA A 119 -2.49 -29.48 17.98
N PRO A 120 -3.81 -29.48 17.72
CA PRO A 120 -4.68 -28.29 17.65
C PRO A 120 -4.62 -27.39 18.89
#